data_AF-E2NL39-F1
#
_entry.id   AF-E2NL39-F1
#
_cell.length_a   1.000
_cell.length_b   1.000
_cell.length_c   1.000
_cell.angle_alpha   90.00
_cell.angle_beta   90.00
_cell.angle_gamma   90.00
#
_symmetry.space_group_name_H-M   'P 1'
#
loop_
_entity.id
_entity.type
_entity.pdbx_description
1 polymer ?
#
loop_
_entity_poly.entity_id
_entity_poly.type
_entity_poly.pdbx_seq_one_letter_code
_entity_poly.pdbx_strand_id
1 'polypeptide(L)'
;MIRRYITLIYCSATLSGLFALPTAVVAQEQTMTREERIKALERLKMEDARWETVTVMQTGKEVPLEIENLELPPLSIFLDAVIENATVRRAQSQVEQQKNEYRIEKRNWWNYFRLNGSYAFGRFNSLNENSETLVDWYQSTSVGTRHTFNLGASISIGLGDLFNRPLKLKNYRYNIEQLQYTQDEVMEERKLRVLEAYNAVTEQLATIKAKAETAALYNAQMKISENNFIQGKIDIISLSLERARRTGAVTNYEQSRVALHNSIVLLEMLTNVRIIKE
;
A
#
# COMPACT_ATOMS: atom_id res chain seq x y z
N MET A 1 25.58 -15.62 -78.47
CA MET A 1 25.18 -14.27 -78.00
C MET A 1 23.78 -13.83 -78.46
N ILE A 2 22.83 -14.73 -78.77
CA ILE A 2 21.49 -14.35 -79.27
C ILE A 2 20.38 -14.49 -78.21
N ARG A 3 20.52 -15.41 -77.24
CA ARG A 3 19.54 -15.58 -76.15
C ARG A 3 19.47 -14.42 -75.14
N ARG A 4 20.56 -13.67 -74.94
CA ARG A 4 20.59 -12.52 -74.02
C ARG A 4 19.89 -11.26 -74.58
N TYR A 5 19.79 -11.14 -75.90
CA TYR A 5 19.11 -10.01 -76.55
C TYR A 5 17.59 -10.14 -76.47
N ILE A 6 17.05 -11.36 -76.59
CA ILE A 6 15.61 -11.62 -76.53
C ILE A 6 15.04 -11.33 -75.13
N THR A 7 15.79 -11.64 -74.07
CA THR A 7 15.39 -11.32 -72.69
C THR A 7 15.44 -9.81 -72.40
N LEU A 8 16.38 -9.07 -73.01
CA LEU A 8 16.46 -7.61 -72.85
C LEU A 8 15.32 -6.88 -73.58
N ILE A 9 14.87 -7.39 -74.73
CA ILE A 9 13.75 -6.82 -75.50
C ILE A 9 12.42 -7.03 -74.77
N TYR A 10 12.22 -8.19 -74.10
CA TYR A 10 11.02 -8.41 -73.29
C TYR A 10 10.99 -7.53 -72.03
N CYS A 11 12.14 -7.29 -71.38
CA CYS A 11 12.21 -6.41 -70.22
C CYS A 11 12.04 -4.91 -70.56
N SER A 12 12.40 -4.46 -71.76
CA SER A 12 12.16 -3.07 -72.17
C SER A 12 10.71 -2.80 -72.58
N ALA A 13 10.02 -3.81 -73.10
CA ALA A 13 8.59 -3.73 -73.45
C ALA A 13 7.67 -3.77 -72.22
N THR A 14 8.06 -4.44 -71.12
CA THR A 14 7.28 -4.44 -69.87
C THR A 14 7.51 -3.16 -69.05
N LEU A 15 8.65 -2.50 -69.19
CA LEU A 15 8.96 -1.25 -68.48
C LEU A 15 8.30 -0.01 -69.12
N SER A 16 8.07 -0.02 -70.43
CA SER A 16 7.38 1.07 -71.15
C SER A 16 5.86 1.03 -70.99
N GLY A 17 5.27 -0.13 -70.66
CA GLY A 17 3.85 -0.27 -70.33
C GLY A 17 3.44 0.29 -68.96
N LEU A 18 4.41 0.60 -68.10
CA LEU A 18 4.18 1.17 -66.76
C LEU A 18 4.21 2.71 -66.74
N PHE A 19 4.53 3.35 -67.87
CA PHE A 19 4.70 4.81 -67.99
C PHE A 19 3.63 5.51 -68.85
N ALA A 20 2.55 4.81 -69.21
CA ALA A 20 1.45 5.37 -69.99
C ALA A 20 0.11 5.32 -69.23
N LEU A 21 0.01 6.05 -68.13
CA LEU A 21 -1.27 6.62 -67.68
C LEU A 21 -1.06 8.08 -67.23
N PRO A 22 -2.00 8.98 -67.54
CA PRO A 22 -1.73 10.40 -67.64
C PRO A 22 -1.68 11.10 -66.29
N THR A 23 -0.86 12.14 -66.26
CA THR A 23 -0.87 13.26 -65.32
C THR A 23 -2.29 13.80 -65.10
N ALA A 24 -2.91 13.43 -63.98
CA ALA A 24 -3.99 14.18 -63.35
C ALA A 24 -4.10 13.81 -61.86
N VAL A 25 -2.99 13.89 -61.13
CA VAL A 25 -3.10 14.26 -59.71
C VAL A 25 -3.15 15.79 -59.69
N VAL A 26 -4.24 16.33 -60.22
CA VAL A 26 -4.70 17.62 -59.72
C VAL A 26 -5.06 17.30 -58.28
N ALA A 27 -4.40 17.99 -57.37
CA ALA A 27 -4.89 18.17 -56.02
C ALA A 27 -6.37 18.56 -56.13
N GLN A 28 -7.25 17.58 -56.00
CA GLN A 28 -8.66 17.85 -55.81
C GLN A 28 -8.73 18.32 -54.37
N GLU A 29 -8.47 19.62 -54.18
CA GLU A 29 -9.13 20.39 -53.14
C GLU A 29 -10.61 20.03 -53.25
N GLN A 30 -11.02 19.01 -52.50
CA GLN A 30 -12.42 18.80 -52.22
C GLN A 30 -12.82 20.02 -51.42
N THR A 31 -13.31 21.04 -52.12
CA THR A 31 -14.22 22.01 -51.54
C THR A 31 -15.50 21.24 -51.20
N MET A 32 -15.40 20.38 -50.17
CA MET A 32 -16.50 19.61 -49.61
C MET A 32 -17.64 20.60 -49.41
N THR A 33 -18.79 20.30 -50.00
CA THR A 33 -19.99 21.10 -49.79
C THR A 33 -20.32 21.11 -48.30
N ARG A 34 -20.99 22.16 -47.80
CA ARG A 34 -21.26 22.33 -46.36
C ARG A 34 -21.92 21.09 -45.74
N GLU A 35 -22.76 20.40 -46.52
CA GLU A 35 -23.44 19.16 -46.12
C GLU A 35 -22.49 17.96 -46.02
N GLU A 36 -21.54 17.80 -46.94
CA GLU A 36 -20.53 16.75 -46.88
C GLU A 36 -19.58 16.93 -45.70
N ARG A 37 -19.26 18.19 -45.35
CA ARG A 37 -18.47 18.52 -44.15
C ARG A 37 -19.22 18.17 -42.87
N ILE A 38 -20.52 18.46 -42.79
CA ILE A 38 -21.35 18.10 -41.63
C ILE A 38 -21.43 16.58 -41.51
N LYS A 39 -21.68 15.86 -42.61
CA LYS A 39 -21.74 14.40 -42.62
C LYS A 39 -20.41 13.74 -42.25
N ALA A 40 -19.29 14.33 -42.67
CA ALA A 40 -17.96 13.90 -42.25
C ALA A 40 -17.74 14.14 -40.75
N LEU A 41 -18.14 15.32 -40.24
CA LEU A 41 -18.05 15.64 -38.82
C LEU A 41 -18.90 14.70 -37.96
N GLU A 42 -20.13 14.37 -38.39
CA GLU A 42 -20.99 13.41 -37.69
C GLU A 42 -20.40 12.01 -37.64
N ARG A 43 -19.83 11.52 -38.76
CA ARG A 43 -19.11 10.23 -38.77
C ARG A 43 -17.96 10.23 -37.78
N LEU A 44 -17.19 11.32 -37.75
CA LEU A 44 -16.08 11.50 -36.83
C LEU A 44 -16.53 11.54 -35.36
N LYS A 45 -17.67 12.18 -35.07
CA LYS A 45 -18.28 12.19 -33.72
C LYS A 45 -18.79 10.81 -33.29
N MET A 46 -19.40 10.06 -34.20
CA MET A 46 -19.82 8.68 -33.92
C MET A 46 -18.63 7.75 -33.64
N GLU A 47 -17.51 7.98 -34.32
CA GLU A 47 -16.27 7.25 -34.06
C GLU A 47 -15.66 7.64 -32.72
N ASP A 48 -15.64 8.93 -32.37
CA ASP A 48 -15.23 9.42 -31.04
C ASP A 48 -16.04 8.77 -29.92
N ALA A 49 -17.37 8.75 -30.03
CA ALA A 49 -18.23 8.15 -29.01
C ALA A 49 -17.91 6.66 -28.79
N ARG A 50 -17.57 5.93 -29.86
CA ARG A 50 -17.11 4.54 -29.74
C ARG A 50 -15.78 4.44 -29.01
N TRP A 51 -14.80 5.27 -29.34
CA TRP A 51 -13.50 5.29 -28.66
C TRP A 51 -13.63 5.69 -27.18
N GLU A 52 -14.47 6.68 -26.86
CA GLU A 52 -14.76 7.11 -25.49
C GLU A 52 -15.40 6.00 -24.67
N THR A 53 -16.38 5.26 -25.22
CA THR A 53 -16.96 4.10 -24.51
C THR A 53 -15.92 3.00 -24.24
N VAL A 54 -15.00 2.77 -25.17
CA VAL A 54 -13.94 1.77 -25.02
C VAL A 54 -12.90 2.22 -24.00
N THR A 55 -12.50 3.50 -24.00
CA THR A 55 -11.55 4.02 -23.02
C THR A 55 -12.16 4.07 -21.62
N VAL A 56 -13.42 4.52 -21.47
CA VAL A 56 -14.13 4.54 -20.18
C VAL A 56 -14.33 3.12 -19.62
N MET A 57 -14.56 2.11 -20.46
CA MET A 57 -14.59 0.71 -20.01
C MET A 57 -13.22 0.18 -19.55
N GLN A 58 -12.12 0.75 -20.04
CA GLN A 58 -10.75 0.37 -19.67
C GLN A 58 -10.22 1.17 -18.47
N THR A 59 -10.65 2.42 -18.30
CA THR A 59 -10.33 3.28 -17.16
C THR A 59 -11.47 3.21 -16.15
N GLY A 60 -11.39 2.26 -15.23
CA GLY A 60 -12.45 1.87 -14.29
C GLY A 60 -13.34 2.99 -13.75
N LYS A 61 -14.66 2.69 -13.73
CA LYS A 61 -15.78 3.35 -13.05
C LYS A 61 -15.53 4.75 -12.50
N GLU A 62 -16.17 5.70 -13.16
CA GLU A 62 -16.39 7.09 -12.77
C GLU A 62 -16.60 7.25 -11.26
N VAL A 63 -15.58 7.79 -10.59
CA VAL A 63 -15.78 8.61 -9.41
C VAL A 63 -15.41 10.02 -9.83
N PRO A 64 -16.39 10.94 -9.98
CA PRO A 64 -16.10 12.34 -10.16
C PRO A 64 -15.56 12.86 -8.83
N LEU A 65 -14.25 12.71 -8.61
CA LEU A 65 -13.57 13.43 -7.55
C LEU A 65 -13.69 14.91 -7.91
N GLU A 66 -14.44 15.66 -7.10
CA GLU A 66 -14.43 17.13 -7.08
C GLU A 66 -13.02 17.59 -6.67
N ILE A 67 -12.08 17.48 -7.59
CA ILE A 67 -10.65 17.80 -7.43
C ILE A 67 -10.46 19.30 -7.13
N GLU A 68 -11.44 20.15 -7.45
CA GLU A 68 -11.37 21.60 -7.22
C GLU A 68 -11.44 22.01 -5.73
N ASN A 69 -11.95 21.15 -4.84
CA ASN A 69 -12.13 21.47 -3.41
C ASN A 69 -11.41 20.51 -2.44
N LEU A 70 -10.47 19.70 -2.92
CA LEU A 70 -9.74 18.78 -2.06
C LEU A 70 -8.65 19.53 -1.26
N GLU A 71 -9.05 20.14 -0.16
CA GLU A 71 -8.11 20.69 0.82
C GLU A 71 -7.53 19.54 1.66
N LEU A 72 -6.23 19.27 1.48
CA LEU A 72 -5.55 18.29 2.31
C LEU A 72 -5.52 18.79 3.76
N PRO A 73 -5.90 17.96 4.74
CA PRO A 73 -5.68 18.24 6.15
C PRO A 73 -4.20 18.54 6.42
N PRO A 74 -3.88 19.37 7.43
CA PRO A 74 -2.50 19.66 7.77
C PRO A 74 -1.73 18.39 8.12
N LEU A 75 -0.46 18.31 7.69
CA LEU A 75 0.47 17.20 7.90
C LEU A 75 0.49 16.67 9.35
N SER A 76 0.28 17.54 10.33
CA SER A 76 0.21 17.18 11.75
C SER A 76 -0.83 16.10 12.07
N ILE A 77 -1.98 16.11 11.40
CA ILE A 77 -3.05 15.11 11.61
C ILE A 77 -2.60 13.75 11.09
N PHE A 78 -1.88 13.73 9.96
CA PHE A 78 -1.33 12.49 9.40
C PHE A 78 -0.18 11.92 10.25
N LEU A 79 0.66 12.78 10.84
CA LEU A 79 1.76 12.35 11.71
C LEU A 79 1.26 11.81 13.05
N ASP A 80 0.15 12.31 13.56
CA ASP A 80 -0.48 11.77 14.78
C ASP A 80 -1.11 10.40 14.51
N ALA A 81 -1.76 10.24 13.35
CA ALA A 81 -2.35 8.98 12.92
C ALA A 81 -1.32 7.85 12.71
N VAL A 82 -0.05 8.18 12.44
CA VAL A 82 1.05 7.19 12.38
C VAL A 82 1.20 6.41 13.70
N ILE A 83 0.86 7.02 14.84
CA ILE A 83 0.96 6.37 16.16
C ILE A 83 0.02 5.16 16.26
N GLU A 84 -1.12 5.20 15.58
CA GLU A 84 -2.12 4.13 15.62
C GLU A 84 -1.73 2.91 14.77
N ASN A 85 -0.68 3.01 13.96
CA ASN A 85 -0.25 1.95 13.06
C ASN A 85 0.19 0.69 13.83
N ALA A 86 -0.17 -0.49 13.31
CA ALA A 86 0.14 -1.78 13.91
C ALA A 86 1.66 -2.00 14.15
N THR A 87 2.52 -1.48 13.28
CA THR A 87 3.98 -1.63 13.41
C THR A 87 4.54 -0.80 14.56
N VAL A 88 4.04 0.43 14.73
CA VAL A 88 4.38 1.29 15.86
C VAL A 88 3.85 0.72 17.17
N ARG A 89 2.59 0.29 17.19
CA ARG A 89 1.98 -0.35 18.37
C ARG A 89 2.70 -1.63 18.78
N ARG A 90 3.22 -2.40 17.83
CA ARG A 90 4.06 -3.57 18.11
C ARG A 90 5.35 -3.16 18.80
N ALA A 91 6.05 -2.15 18.29
CA ALA A 91 7.29 -1.64 18.90
C ALA A 91 7.02 -1.08 20.32
N GLN A 92 5.94 -0.30 20.49
CA GLN A 92 5.47 0.17 21.80
C GLN A 92 5.22 -1.00 22.76
N SER A 93 4.51 -2.03 22.31
CA SER A 93 4.19 -3.21 23.12
C SER A 93 5.45 -3.96 23.55
N GLN A 94 6.46 -4.05 22.68
CA GLN A 94 7.75 -4.68 23.02
C GLN A 94 8.49 -3.91 24.13
N VAL A 95 8.51 -2.57 24.04
CA VAL A 95 9.08 -1.71 25.10
C VAL A 95 8.32 -1.92 26.41
N GLU A 96 6.99 -1.95 26.37
CA GLU A 96 6.15 -2.18 27.56
C GLU A 96 6.33 -3.57 28.17
N GLN A 97 6.44 -4.62 27.34
CA GLN A 97 6.74 -5.97 27.79
C GLN A 97 8.07 -6.02 28.54
N GLN A 98 9.14 -5.43 27.96
CA GLN A 98 10.44 -5.40 28.61
C GLN A 98 10.45 -4.57 29.90
N LYS A 99 9.68 -3.46 29.94
CA LYS A 99 9.47 -2.67 31.17
C LYS A 99 8.73 -3.47 32.24
N ASN A 100 7.75 -4.29 31.86
CA ASN A 100 7.03 -5.16 32.78
C ASN A 100 7.94 -6.27 33.32
N GLU A 101 8.73 -6.92 32.47
CA GLU A 101 9.75 -7.89 32.91
C GLU A 101 10.75 -7.26 33.88
N TYR A 102 11.25 -6.06 33.58
CA TYR A 102 12.11 -5.30 34.48
C TYR A 102 11.45 -5.03 35.84
N ARG A 103 10.16 -4.67 35.87
CA ARG A 103 9.39 -4.47 37.10
C ARG A 103 9.19 -5.78 37.88
N ILE A 104 8.93 -6.89 37.19
CA ILE A 104 8.79 -8.22 37.80
C ILE A 104 10.13 -8.62 38.43
N GLU A 105 11.24 -8.47 37.71
CA GLU A 105 12.58 -8.78 38.23
C GLU A 105 12.98 -7.89 39.40
N LYS A 106 12.56 -6.62 39.40
CA LYS A 106 12.73 -5.75 40.57
C LYS A 106 11.97 -6.29 41.79
N ARG A 107 10.82 -6.94 41.61
CA ARG A 107 9.98 -7.53 42.67
C ARG A 107 10.32 -9.00 42.97
N ASN A 108 11.20 -9.64 42.18
CA ASN A 108 11.55 -11.05 42.31
C ASN A 108 12.15 -11.42 43.69
N TRP A 109 12.61 -10.44 44.47
CA TRP A 109 13.03 -10.67 45.86
C TRP A 109 11.93 -11.25 46.76
N TRP A 110 10.66 -11.01 46.44
CA TRP A 110 9.53 -11.65 47.15
C TRP A 110 9.53 -13.17 46.97
N ASN A 111 10.11 -13.71 45.90
CA ASN A 111 10.18 -15.15 45.65
C ASN A 111 11.14 -15.89 46.59
N TYR A 112 11.95 -15.17 47.38
CA TYR A 112 12.74 -15.77 48.46
C TYR A 112 11.89 -16.19 49.65
N PHE A 113 10.72 -15.57 49.82
CA PHE A 113 9.75 -15.96 50.84
C PHE A 113 8.75 -16.94 50.22
N ARG A 114 8.82 -18.21 50.61
CA ARG A 114 7.81 -19.21 50.21
C ARG A 114 7.01 -19.64 51.43
N LEU A 115 5.71 -19.48 51.31
CA LEU A 115 4.75 -20.01 52.26
C LEU A 115 4.20 -21.30 51.67
N ASN A 116 4.51 -22.43 52.32
CA ASN A 116 4.00 -23.73 51.92
C ASN A 116 3.01 -24.20 52.98
N GLY A 117 1.78 -24.49 52.54
CA GLY A 117 0.77 -25.15 53.36
C GLY A 117 0.42 -26.47 52.69
N SER A 118 0.56 -27.58 53.40
CA SER A 118 0.00 -28.86 52.97
C SER A 118 -0.88 -29.45 54.06
N TYR A 119 -2.05 -29.91 53.65
CA TYR A 119 -3.00 -30.64 54.48
C TYR A 119 -3.18 -32.00 53.84
N ALA A 120 -2.73 -33.05 54.52
CA ALA A 120 -2.92 -34.42 54.06
C ALA A 120 -3.71 -35.21 55.11
N PHE A 121 -4.72 -35.92 54.62
CA PHE A 121 -5.54 -36.82 55.41
C PHE A 121 -5.41 -38.21 54.80
N GLY A 122 -4.98 -39.18 55.61
CA GLY A 122 -4.80 -40.55 55.16
C GLY A 122 -4.80 -41.53 56.32
N ARG A 123 -5.24 -42.76 56.03
CA ARG A 123 -5.05 -43.90 56.94
C ARG A 123 -3.65 -44.45 56.68
N PHE A 124 -2.78 -44.33 57.66
CA PHE A 124 -1.44 -44.93 57.59
C PHE A 124 -1.43 -46.19 58.45
N ASN A 125 -0.90 -47.27 57.91
CA ASN A 125 -0.70 -48.50 58.64
C ASN A 125 0.78 -48.56 59.03
N SER A 126 1.11 -48.15 60.25
CA SER A 126 2.50 -48.21 60.72
C SER A 126 2.79 -49.63 61.20
N LEU A 127 3.57 -50.38 60.42
CA LEU A 127 4.22 -51.59 60.89
C LEU A 127 5.31 -51.15 61.87
N ASN A 128 5.10 -51.44 63.16
CA ASN A 128 6.06 -51.09 64.21
C ASN A 128 6.92 -52.33 64.48
N GLU A 129 8.21 -52.25 64.14
CA GLU A 129 9.17 -53.33 64.31
C GLU A 129 10.01 -53.04 65.56
N ASN A 130 9.47 -53.44 66.72
CA ASN A 130 10.17 -53.33 68.00
C ASN A 130 10.64 -54.71 68.43
N SER A 131 11.83 -55.13 68.01
CA SER A 131 12.53 -56.25 68.63
C SER A 131 14.04 -56.03 68.66
N GLU A 132 14.59 -55.81 69.86
CA GLU A 132 16.03 -55.95 70.13
C GLU A 132 16.40 -57.35 70.63
N THR A 133 15.44 -58.29 70.71
CA THR A 133 15.70 -59.67 71.12
C THR A 133 14.92 -60.69 70.30
N LEU A 134 15.62 -61.73 69.85
CA LEU A 134 15.22 -62.83 68.97
C LEU A 134 14.12 -63.74 69.57
N VAL A 135 12.88 -63.27 69.72
CA VAL A 135 11.71 -64.08 70.08
C VAL A 135 10.45 -63.61 69.37
N ASP A 136 9.51 -64.55 69.25
CA ASP A 136 8.40 -64.63 68.28
C ASP A 136 7.65 -63.31 67.97
N TRP A 137 7.46 -63.08 66.68
CA TRP A 137 6.94 -61.85 66.09
C TRP A 137 5.42 -61.75 66.28
N TYR A 138 4.94 -60.62 66.82
CA TYR A 138 3.53 -60.25 66.73
C TYR A 138 3.41 -58.92 65.99
N GLN A 139 2.93 -58.96 64.75
CA GLN A 139 2.68 -57.77 63.93
C GLN A 139 1.47 -57.01 64.50
N SER A 140 1.74 -56.07 65.41
CA SER A 140 0.74 -55.12 65.91
C SER A 140 0.41 -54.10 64.81
N THR A 141 -0.64 -54.37 64.04
CA THR A 141 -1.23 -53.43 63.08
C THR A 141 -2.01 -52.35 63.83
N SER A 142 -1.38 -51.21 64.13
CA SER A 142 -2.08 -50.06 64.72
C SER A 142 -2.70 -49.21 63.61
N VAL A 143 -4.02 -49.31 63.44
CA VAL A 143 -4.77 -48.51 62.47
C VAL A 143 -5.07 -47.15 63.07
N GLY A 144 -4.22 -46.16 62.80
CA GLY A 144 -4.39 -44.78 63.23
C GLY A 144 -4.83 -43.87 62.08
N THR A 145 -5.88 -43.08 62.27
CA THR A 145 -6.17 -41.93 61.41
C THR A 145 -5.25 -40.78 61.81
N ARG A 146 -4.37 -40.32 60.91
CA ARG A 146 -3.46 -39.21 61.19
C ARG A 146 -3.80 -38.02 60.30
N HIS A 147 -4.02 -36.88 60.94
CA HIS A 147 -4.11 -35.59 60.27
C HIS A 147 -2.70 -34.99 60.26
N THR A 148 -2.10 -34.85 59.08
CA THR A 148 -0.82 -34.15 58.93
C THR A 148 -1.07 -32.77 58.35
N PHE A 149 -0.98 -31.77 59.22
CA PHE A 149 -1.00 -30.37 58.83
C PHE A 149 0.44 -29.84 58.88
N ASN A 150 1.02 -29.59 57.72
CA ASN A 150 2.35 -29.02 57.61
C ASN A 150 2.20 -27.59 57.11
N LEU A 151 2.31 -26.63 58.03
CA LEU A 151 2.41 -25.21 57.72
C LEU A 151 3.85 -24.78 57.97
N GLY A 152 4.56 -24.42 56.89
CA GLY A 152 5.95 -24.04 56.96
C GLY A 152 6.23 -22.83 56.08
N ALA A 153 6.94 -21.85 56.64
CA ALA A 153 7.59 -20.82 55.86
C ALA A 153 9.04 -21.26 55.59
N SER A 154 9.46 -21.24 54.34
CA SER A 154 10.86 -21.44 53.98
C SER A 154 11.41 -20.18 53.34
N ILE A 155 12.63 -19.81 53.78
CA ILE A 155 13.40 -18.73 53.20
C ILE A 155 14.50 -19.40 52.38
N SER A 156 14.38 -19.34 51.05
CA SER A 156 15.37 -19.89 50.14
C SER A 156 16.10 -18.75 49.43
N ILE A 157 17.32 -18.44 49.87
CA ILE A 157 18.14 -17.36 49.30
C ILE A 157 19.14 -17.98 48.33
N GLY A 158 18.97 -17.69 47.03
CA GLY A 158 19.98 -18.04 46.02
C GLY A 158 21.11 -17.01 46.02
N LEU A 159 22.26 -17.34 46.61
CA LEU A 159 23.43 -16.44 46.65
C LEU A 159 23.83 -15.93 45.26
N GLY A 160 23.79 -16.78 44.23
CA GLY A 160 24.09 -16.39 42.85
C GLY A 160 23.10 -15.40 42.23
N ASP A 161 21.85 -15.39 42.68
CA ASP A 161 20.85 -14.45 42.19
C ASP A 161 21.03 -13.06 42.84
N LEU A 162 21.49 -13.02 44.09
CA LEU A 162 21.77 -11.78 44.83
C LEU A 162 22.95 -11.01 44.21
N PHE A 163 24.05 -11.70 43.89
CA PHE A 163 25.24 -11.07 43.28
C PHE A 163 25.03 -10.68 41.81
N ASN A 164 24.26 -11.46 41.03
CA ASN A 164 24.02 -11.17 39.62
C ASN A 164 22.88 -10.18 39.37
N ARG A 165 22.08 -9.84 40.37
CA ARG A 165 20.95 -8.91 40.27
C ARG A 165 21.30 -7.54 39.68
N PRO A 166 22.33 -6.80 40.15
CA PRO A 166 22.65 -5.49 39.58
C PRO A 166 23.04 -5.59 38.09
N LEU A 167 23.75 -6.66 37.70
CA LEU A 167 24.12 -6.94 36.31
C LEU A 167 22.88 -7.25 35.46
N LYS A 168 21.97 -8.09 35.96
CA LYS A 168 20.68 -8.38 35.30
C LYS A 168 19.85 -7.11 35.10
N LEU A 169 19.68 -6.29 36.14
CA LEU A 169 18.92 -5.03 36.07
C LEU A 169 19.54 -4.04 35.08
N LYS A 170 20.87 -4.00 34.98
CA LYS A 170 21.59 -3.18 34.00
C LYS A 170 21.33 -3.67 32.57
N ASN A 171 21.34 -4.98 32.33
CA ASN A 171 20.99 -5.56 31.03
C ASN A 171 19.54 -5.24 30.62
N TYR A 172 18.57 -5.34 31.53
CA TYR A 172 17.19 -4.92 31.24
C TYR A 172 17.08 -3.45 30.86
N ARG A 173 17.83 -2.56 31.53
CA ARG A 173 17.85 -1.14 31.17
C ARG A 173 18.38 -0.92 29.75
N TYR A 174 19.48 -1.59 29.39
CA TYR A 174 20.04 -1.51 28.04
C TYR A 174 19.09 -2.09 26.98
N ASN A 175 18.43 -3.21 27.27
CA ASN A 175 17.44 -3.78 26.36
C ASN A 175 16.23 -2.84 26.18
N ILE A 176 15.75 -2.19 27.24
CA ILE A 176 14.67 -1.19 27.16
C ILE A 176 15.13 -0.01 26.31
N GLU A 177 16.33 0.51 26.56
CA GLU A 177 16.88 1.66 25.82
C GLU A 177 17.05 1.32 24.32
N GLN A 178 17.56 0.13 24.01
CA GLN A 178 17.65 -0.36 22.64
C GLN A 178 16.28 -0.48 21.96
N LEU A 179 15.29 -1.05 22.66
CA LEU A 179 13.92 -1.15 22.12
C LEU A 179 13.27 0.23 21.95
N GLN A 180 13.61 1.20 22.79
CA GLN A 180 13.18 2.60 22.61
C GLN A 180 13.79 3.21 21.36
N TYR A 181 15.10 3.02 21.11
CA TYR A 181 15.71 3.48 19.86
C TYR A 181 15.09 2.80 18.62
N THR A 182 14.84 1.49 18.68
CA THR A 182 14.15 0.79 17.58
C THR A 182 12.73 1.31 17.37
N GLN A 183 12.01 1.64 18.45
CA GLN A 183 10.72 2.29 18.36
C GLN A 183 10.82 3.67 17.68
N ASP A 184 11.77 4.49 18.10
CA ASP A 184 11.96 5.84 17.55
C ASP A 184 12.37 5.79 16.07
N GLU A 185 13.23 4.84 15.68
CA GLU A 185 13.60 4.55 14.29
C GLU A 185 12.38 4.17 13.45
N VAL A 186 11.54 3.26 13.94
CA VAL A 186 10.29 2.87 13.25
C VAL A 186 9.34 4.06 13.13
N MET A 187 9.25 4.90 14.16
CA MET A 187 8.44 6.12 14.12
C MET A 187 8.95 7.11 13.08
N GLU A 188 10.27 7.35 13.05
CA GLU A 188 10.89 8.27 12.10
C GLU A 188 10.73 7.80 10.66
N GLU A 189 11.03 6.52 10.38
CA GLU A 189 10.86 5.93 9.04
C GLU A 189 9.41 6.06 8.55
N ARG A 190 8.44 5.87 9.46
CA ARG A 190 7.01 6.03 9.13
C ARG A 190 6.63 7.47 8.87
N LYS A 191 7.10 8.42 9.69
CA LYS A 191 6.87 9.85 9.48
C LYS A 191 7.45 10.32 8.14
N LEU A 192 8.64 9.84 7.78
CA LEU A 192 9.28 10.14 6.50
C LEU A 192 8.46 9.58 5.32
N ARG A 193 7.99 8.33 5.38
CA ARG A 193 7.12 7.77 4.34
C ARG A 193 5.81 8.55 4.17
N VAL A 194 5.21 9.00 5.28
CA VAL A 194 3.99 9.84 5.23
C VAL A 194 4.28 11.21 4.63
N LEU A 195 5.41 11.82 4.97
CA LEU A 195 5.85 13.08 4.37
C LEU A 195 6.04 12.95 2.85
N GLU A 196 6.71 11.89 2.40
CA GLU A 196 6.93 11.61 0.98
C GLU A 196 5.60 11.40 0.25
N ALA A 197 4.69 10.61 0.82
CA ALA A 197 3.36 10.39 0.27
C ALA A 197 2.54 11.68 0.18
N TYR A 198 2.58 12.51 1.22
CA TYR A 198 1.93 13.82 1.25
C TYR A 198 2.48 14.73 0.15
N ASN A 199 3.80 14.84 0.04
CA ASN A 199 4.45 15.64 -0.99
C ASN A 199 4.07 15.15 -2.40
N ALA A 200 4.05 13.83 -2.63
CA ALA A 200 3.61 13.25 -3.89
C ALA A 200 2.16 13.63 -4.22
N VAL A 201 1.24 13.58 -3.24
CA VAL A 201 -0.15 14.02 -3.45
C VAL A 201 -0.21 15.50 -3.80
N THR A 202 0.54 16.37 -3.11
CA THR A 202 0.55 17.81 -3.43
C THR A 202 1.08 18.10 -4.84
N GLU A 203 2.11 17.36 -5.28
CA GLU A 203 2.67 17.48 -6.63
C GLU A 203 1.66 17.00 -7.69
N GLN A 204 0.97 15.88 -7.44
CA GLN A 204 -0.06 15.37 -8.34
C GLN A 204 -1.28 16.30 -8.40
N LEU A 205 -1.64 16.96 -7.30
CA LEU A 205 -2.70 17.99 -7.27
C LEU A 205 -2.33 19.21 -8.13
N ALA A 206 -1.09 19.69 -8.07
CA ALA A 206 -0.64 20.77 -8.94
C ALA A 206 -0.64 20.34 -10.42
N THR A 207 -0.17 19.12 -10.69
CA THR A 207 -0.08 18.56 -12.05
C THR A 207 -1.45 18.35 -12.69
N ILE A 208 -2.41 17.79 -11.95
CA ILE A 208 -3.76 17.56 -12.48
C ILE A 208 -4.47 18.88 -12.75
N LYS A 209 -4.25 19.92 -11.94
CA LYS A 209 -4.83 21.25 -12.16
C LYS A 209 -4.33 21.86 -13.47
N ALA A 210 -3.01 21.84 -13.71
CA ALA A 210 -2.43 22.33 -14.97
C ALA A 210 -2.94 21.53 -16.19
N LYS A 211 -3.07 20.20 -16.06
CA LYS A 211 -3.61 19.35 -17.12
C LYS A 211 -5.10 19.53 -17.34
N ALA A 212 -5.87 19.84 -16.29
CA ALA A 212 -7.30 20.15 -16.38
C ALA A 212 -7.52 21.45 -17.17
N GLU A 213 -6.77 22.50 -16.84
CA GLU A 213 -6.78 23.77 -17.57
C GLU A 213 -6.42 23.57 -19.06
N THR A 214 -5.38 22.76 -19.31
CA THR A 214 -4.96 22.41 -20.68
C THR A 214 -6.05 21.64 -21.44
N ALA A 215 -6.70 20.67 -20.80
CA ALA A 215 -7.79 19.90 -21.40
C ALA A 215 -9.01 20.79 -21.70
N ALA A 216 -9.37 21.69 -20.78
CA ALA A 216 -10.44 22.67 -20.99
C ALA A 216 -10.14 23.62 -22.16
N LEU A 217 -8.89 24.09 -22.26
CA LEU A 217 -8.42 24.93 -23.37
C LEU A 217 -8.54 24.19 -24.71
N TYR A 218 -8.01 22.97 -24.83
CA TYR A 218 -8.10 22.21 -26.08
C TYR A 218 -9.55 21.82 -26.43
N ASN A 219 -10.41 21.59 -25.44
CA ASN A 219 -11.83 21.38 -25.67
C ASN A 219 -12.51 22.64 -26.24
N ALA A 220 -12.21 23.83 -25.69
CA ALA A 220 -12.68 25.09 -26.24
C ALA A 220 -12.15 25.33 -27.67
N GLN A 221 -10.86 25.08 -27.90
CA GLN A 221 -10.21 25.21 -29.20
C GLN A 221 -10.81 24.27 -30.24
N MET A 222 -11.18 23.04 -29.85
CA MET A 222 -11.86 22.08 -30.73
C MET A 222 -13.22 22.61 -31.20
N LYS A 223 -14.00 23.25 -30.32
CA LYS A 223 -15.29 23.85 -30.72
C LYS A 223 -15.09 25.00 -31.71
N ILE A 224 -14.02 25.78 -31.54
CA ILE A 224 -13.65 26.86 -32.47
C ILE A 224 -13.21 26.26 -33.82
N SER A 225 -12.37 25.23 -33.82
CA SER A 225 -11.90 24.58 -35.05
C SER A 225 -13.02 23.87 -35.80
N GLU A 226 -13.93 23.17 -35.11
CA GLU A 226 -15.15 22.60 -35.71
C GLU A 226 -15.97 23.67 -36.45
N ASN A 227 -16.18 24.84 -35.84
CA ASN A 227 -16.91 25.94 -36.48
C ASN A 227 -16.16 26.50 -37.70
N ASN A 228 -14.85 26.69 -37.59
CA ASN A 228 -14.01 27.14 -38.71
C ASN A 228 -14.00 26.12 -39.87
N PHE A 229 -14.09 24.82 -39.57
CA PHE A 229 -14.18 23.76 -40.58
C PHE A 229 -15.53 23.81 -41.32
N ILE A 230 -16.63 23.98 -40.59
CA ILE A 230 -17.97 24.16 -41.17
C ILE A 230 -18.01 25.40 -42.07
N GLN A 231 -17.31 26.47 -41.68
CA GLN A 231 -17.23 27.73 -42.43
C GLN A 231 -16.27 27.70 -43.64
N GLY A 232 -15.55 26.60 -43.89
CA GLY A 232 -14.62 26.55 -45.02
C GLY A 232 -13.21 27.06 -44.74
N LYS A 233 -12.95 27.63 -43.56
CA LYS A 233 -11.70 28.34 -43.23
C LYS A 233 -10.51 27.43 -42.97
N ILE A 234 -10.76 26.18 -42.60
CA ILE A 234 -9.74 25.18 -42.31
C ILE A 234 -10.07 23.86 -43.02
N ASP A 235 -9.03 23.07 -43.30
CA ASP A 235 -9.11 21.76 -43.95
C ASP A 235 -9.24 20.61 -42.94
N ILE A 236 -9.72 19.45 -43.38
CA ILE A 236 -9.93 18.26 -42.55
C ILE A 236 -8.64 17.74 -41.90
N ILE A 237 -7.48 17.93 -42.54
CA ILE A 237 -6.17 17.56 -41.96
C ILE A 237 -5.83 18.43 -40.75
N SER A 238 -6.14 19.72 -40.81
CA SER A 238 -5.93 20.62 -39.67
C SER A 238 -6.91 20.33 -38.53
N LEU A 239 -8.16 19.95 -38.85
CA LEU A 239 -9.14 19.52 -37.86
C LEU A 239 -8.73 18.21 -37.18
N SER A 240 -8.20 17.24 -37.93
CA SER A 240 -7.75 15.96 -37.37
C SER A 240 -6.53 16.14 -36.47
N LEU A 241 -5.62 17.07 -36.79
CA LEU A 241 -4.50 17.44 -35.93
C LEU A 241 -4.97 18.06 -34.60
N GLU A 242 -5.90 19.02 -34.65
CA GLU A 242 -6.47 19.62 -33.44
C GLU A 242 -7.24 18.59 -32.59
N ARG A 243 -7.92 17.64 -33.23
CA ARG A 243 -8.55 16.51 -32.52
C ARG A 243 -7.52 15.62 -31.85
N ALA A 244 -6.41 15.28 -32.52
CA ALA A 244 -5.34 14.50 -31.93
C ALA A 244 -4.73 15.21 -30.70
N ARG A 245 -4.59 16.54 -30.74
CA ARG A 245 -4.17 17.36 -29.59
C ARG A 245 -5.17 17.30 -28.44
N ARG A 246 -6.48 17.45 -28.72
CA ARG A 246 -7.55 17.29 -27.72
C ARG A 246 -7.49 15.92 -27.07
N THR A 247 -7.45 14.86 -27.86
CA THR A 247 -7.41 13.48 -27.36
C THR A 247 -6.17 13.26 -26.49
N GLY A 248 -4.99 13.72 -26.93
CA GLY A 248 -3.76 13.63 -26.14
C GLY A 248 -3.86 14.39 -24.81
N ALA A 249 -4.45 15.59 -24.80
CA ALA A 249 -4.67 16.36 -23.57
C ALA A 249 -5.64 15.66 -22.61
N VAL A 250 -6.75 15.10 -23.12
CA VAL A 250 -7.72 14.35 -22.32
C VAL A 250 -7.10 13.08 -21.74
N THR A 251 -6.40 12.28 -22.55
CA THR A 251 -5.73 11.08 -22.04
C THR A 251 -4.68 11.40 -20.97
N ASN A 252 -3.95 12.50 -21.13
CA ASN A 252 -2.97 12.95 -20.14
C ASN A 252 -3.61 13.40 -18.83
N TYR A 253 -4.79 14.03 -18.90
CA TYR A 253 -5.58 14.40 -17.73
C TYR A 253 -6.09 13.16 -16.99
N GLU A 254 -6.68 12.20 -17.72
CA GLU A 254 -7.17 10.93 -17.18
C GLU A 254 -6.05 10.13 -16.50
N GLN A 255 -4.87 10.04 -17.12
CA GLN A 255 -3.69 9.41 -16.51
C GLN A 255 -3.27 10.11 -15.21
N SER A 256 -3.27 11.44 -15.18
CA SER A 256 -2.96 12.19 -13.96
C SER A 256 -4.03 12.02 -12.88
N ARG A 257 -5.30 11.82 -13.24
CA ARG A 257 -6.36 11.50 -12.29
C ARG A 257 -6.10 10.16 -11.59
N VAL A 258 -5.74 9.13 -12.35
CA VAL A 258 -5.39 7.81 -11.79
C VAL A 258 -4.15 7.89 -10.91
N ALA A 259 -3.12 8.63 -11.33
CA ALA A 259 -1.90 8.83 -10.54
C ALA A 259 -2.17 9.54 -9.20
N LEU A 260 -3.02 10.58 -9.21
CA LEU A 260 -3.47 11.26 -8.00
C LEU A 260 -4.24 10.30 -7.08
N HIS A 261 -5.19 9.54 -7.63
CA HIS A 261 -5.96 8.57 -6.85
C HIS A 261 -5.07 7.54 -6.16
N ASN A 262 -4.11 6.96 -6.88
CA ASN A 262 -3.14 6.02 -6.31
C ASN A 262 -2.32 6.65 -5.18
N SER A 263 -1.94 7.92 -5.34
CA SER A 263 -1.16 8.65 -4.33
C SER A 263 -2.00 8.92 -3.07
N ILE A 264 -3.27 9.28 -3.23
CA ILE A 264 -4.21 9.48 -2.11
C ILE A 264 -4.43 8.17 -1.37
N VAL A 265 -4.76 7.07 -2.09
CA VAL A 265 -4.97 5.74 -1.48
C VAL A 265 -3.73 5.28 -0.71
N LEU A 266 -2.52 5.54 -1.23
CA LEU A 266 -1.28 5.23 -0.51
C LEU A 266 -1.16 6.03 0.79
N LEU A 267 -1.49 7.32 0.78
CA LEU A 267 -1.50 8.15 1.99
C LEU A 267 -2.55 7.66 3.01
N GLU A 268 -3.73 7.29 2.56
CA GLU A 268 -4.79 6.70 3.41
C GLU A 268 -4.36 5.36 4.02
N MET A 269 -3.71 4.47 3.25
CA MET A 269 -3.20 3.21 3.78
C MET A 269 -2.10 3.41 4.83
N LEU A 270 -1.26 4.43 4.67
CA LEU A 270 -0.17 4.72 5.62
C LEU A 270 -0.67 5.35 6.91
N THR A 271 -1.69 6.20 6.82
CA THR A 271 -2.19 7.02 7.94
C THR A 271 -3.47 6.46 8.54
N ASN A 272 -4.13 5.51 7.86
CA ASN A 272 -5.45 4.98 8.20
C ASN A 272 -6.55 6.07 8.32
N VAL A 273 -6.27 7.28 7.86
CA VAL A 273 -7.20 8.41 7.81
C VAL A 273 -7.89 8.41 6.45
N ARG A 274 -9.23 8.47 6.44
CA ARG A 274 -10.01 8.59 5.20
C ARG A 274 -9.99 10.04 4.73
N ILE A 275 -9.48 10.27 3.53
CA ILE A 275 -9.41 11.58 2.86
C ILE A 275 -10.50 11.65 1.79
N ILE A 276 -10.76 10.54 1.10
CA ILE A 276 -11.85 10.40 0.14
C ILE A 276 -13.13 10.09 0.92
N LYS A 277 -14.12 10.99 0.84
CA LYS A 277 -15.51 10.66 1.21
C LYS A 277 -16.11 9.86 0.05
N GLU A 278 -16.57 8.64 0.34
CA GLU A 278 -17.43 7.86 -0.58
C GLU A 278 -18.74 8.61 -0.89
#